data_AF-A0A527ZW47-F1
#
_entry.id   AF-A0A527ZW47-F1
#
_cell.length_a   1.000
_cell.length_b   1.000
_cell.length_c   1.000
_cell.angle_alpha   90.00
_cell.angle_beta   90.00
_cell.angle_gamma   90.00
#
_symmetry.space_group_name_H-M   'P 1'
#
loop_
_entity.id
_entity.type
_entity.pdbx_description
1 polymer ?
#
loop_
_entity_poly.entity_id
_entity_poly.type
_entity_poly.pdbx_seq_one_letter_code
_entity_poly.pdbx_strand_id
1 'polypeptide(L)'
;MSASTYPEWIFDGSPIDDLLGYGDRAVRFLRSLRHPNSTAPGGAFQLHDWQERIVRRIYGPRHADGRRIVETVFWMIPRGNRKTSLAAALALLHTIGPEKVPAGQVIFAASDREQAGLGFKEAANIIRMDRRLIAATRIYDAHNSVKKIVYKKQDVALQAISSDGASQHGKTPAFILVDEIHVWKGRELWEALKSGLVKTPGTL
;
A
#
# COMPACT_ATOMS: atom_id res chain seq x y z
N MET A 1 22.21 -1.88 -29.73
CA MET A 1 20.87 -1.36 -29.41
C MET A 1 20.87 -0.97 -27.94
N SER A 2 20.50 0.27 -27.60
CA SER A 2 20.29 0.64 -26.20
C SER A 2 19.10 -0.14 -25.66
N ALA A 3 19.20 -0.66 -24.43
CA ALA A 3 18.06 -1.27 -23.77
C ALA A 3 16.95 -0.21 -23.62
N SER A 4 15.73 -0.53 -24.06
CA SER A 4 14.57 0.34 -23.84
C SER A 4 14.32 0.48 -22.34
N THR A 5 14.07 1.71 -21.86
CA THR A 5 13.64 1.96 -20.49
C THR A 5 12.13 1.78 -20.32
N TYR A 6 11.40 1.54 -21.42
CA TYR A 6 9.97 1.28 -21.37
C TYR A 6 9.69 -0.09 -20.74
N PRO A 7 8.81 -0.17 -19.73
CA PRO A 7 8.54 -1.42 -19.04
C PRO A 7 7.56 -2.30 -19.84
N GLU A 8 8.02 -2.87 -20.95
CA GLU A 8 7.24 -3.76 -21.84
C GLU A 8 6.50 -4.86 -21.07
N TRP A 9 7.16 -5.40 -20.04
CA TRP A 9 6.59 -6.43 -19.18
C TRP A 9 5.25 -6.05 -18.54
N ILE A 10 4.90 -4.76 -18.43
CA ILE A 10 3.60 -4.33 -17.91
C ILE A 10 2.47 -4.61 -18.90
N PHE A 11 2.76 -4.69 -20.20
CA PHE A 11 1.75 -4.72 -21.27
C PHE A 11 1.85 -5.96 -22.17
N ASP A 12 3.00 -6.63 -22.18
CA ASP A 12 3.29 -7.73 -23.12
C ASP A 12 2.68 -9.10 -22.73
N GLY A 13 2.02 -9.20 -21.57
CA GLY A 13 1.43 -10.45 -21.09
C GLY A 13 2.45 -11.51 -20.66
N SER A 14 3.73 -11.18 -20.56
CA SER A 14 4.79 -12.09 -20.11
C SER A 14 4.45 -12.75 -18.76
N PRO A 15 4.86 -14.00 -18.53
CA PRO A 15 4.61 -14.68 -17.27
C PRO A 15 5.34 -13.95 -16.12
N ILE A 16 4.69 -13.91 -14.97
CA ILE A 16 5.25 -13.40 -13.71
C ILE A 16 5.27 -14.56 -12.73
N ASP A 17 6.45 -14.87 -12.19
CA ASP A 17 6.61 -15.94 -11.21
C ASP A 17 5.67 -15.74 -10.00
N ASP A 18 4.90 -16.79 -9.70
CA ASP A 18 4.01 -16.83 -8.55
C ASP A 18 3.87 -18.26 -8.01
N LEU A 19 5.00 -18.96 -7.90
CA LEU A 19 5.05 -20.38 -7.50
C LEU A 19 4.37 -20.66 -6.16
N LEU A 20 4.39 -19.69 -5.24
CA LEU A 20 3.79 -19.78 -3.91
C LEU A 20 2.41 -19.09 -3.82
N GLY A 21 1.89 -18.56 -4.93
CA GLY A 21 0.55 -17.95 -5.06
C GLY A 21 0.34 -16.64 -4.30
N TYR A 22 1.40 -15.93 -3.90
CA TYR A 22 1.30 -14.65 -3.19
C TYR A 22 0.78 -13.53 -4.09
N GLY A 23 1.17 -13.52 -5.36
CA GLY A 23 0.70 -12.55 -6.36
C GLY A 23 -0.80 -12.68 -6.59
N ASP A 24 -1.28 -13.89 -6.85
CA ASP A 24 -2.70 -14.19 -7.03
C ASP A 24 -3.52 -13.88 -5.77
N ARG A 25 -3.03 -14.24 -4.58
CA ARG A 25 -3.70 -13.86 -3.32
C ARG A 25 -3.83 -12.35 -3.14
N ALA A 26 -2.79 -11.59 -3.47
CA ALA A 26 -2.83 -10.13 -3.40
C ALA A 26 -3.86 -9.55 -4.38
N VAL A 27 -3.87 -10.01 -5.62
CA VAL A 27 -4.85 -9.59 -6.64
C VAL A 27 -6.28 -9.94 -6.24
N ARG A 28 -6.52 -11.17 -5.78
CA ARG A 28 -7.84 -11.60 -5.29
C ARG A 28 -8.32 -10.74 -4.13
N PHE A 29 -7.43 -10.42 -3.20
CA PHE A 29 -7.76 -9.51 -2.10
C PHE A 29 -8.16 -8.12 -2.63
N LEU A 30 -7.35 -7.51 -3.50
CA LEU A 30 -7.67 -6.20 -4.10
C LEU A 30 -9.02 -6.23 -4.84
N ARG A 31 -9.26 -7.24 -5.68
CA ARG A 31 -10.52 -7.41 -6.42
C ARG A 31 -11.73 -7.68 -5.50
N SER A 32 -11.52 -8.18 -4.28
CA SER A 32 -12.59 -8.41 -3.31
C SER A 32 -13.03 -7.13 -2.58
N LEU A 33 -12.24 -6.07 -2.64
CA LEU A 33 -12.58 -4.77 -2.05
C LEU A 33 -13.70 -4.10 -2.84
N ARG A 34 -14.32 -3.09 -2.20
CA ARG A 34 -15.29 -2.20 -2.83
C ARG A 34 -14.82 -0.76 -2.71
N HIS A 35 -15.20 0.07 -3.67
CA HIS A 35 -14.79 1.46 -3.72
C HIS A 35 -16.01 2.36 -3.95
N PRO A 36 -16.19 3.45 -3.19
CA PRO A 36 -17.37 4.32 -3.31
C PRO A 36 -17.51 4.96 -4.70
N ASN A 37 -16.38 5.27 -5.35
CA ASN A 37 -16.35 5.89 -6.68
C ASN A 37 -16.24 4.85 -7.82
N SER A 38 -16.44 3.55 -7.54
CA SER A 38 -16.41 2.54 -8.61
C SER A 38 -17.73 2.48 -9.36
N THR A 39 -17.63 2.39 -10.68
CA THR A 39 -18.77 2.16 -11.59
C THR A 39 -18.99 0.68 -11.89
N ALA A 40 -18.14 -0.21 -11.37
CA ALA A 40 -18.30 -1.65 -11.56
C ALA A 40 -19.51 -2.21 -10.76
N PRO A 41 -20.12 -3.32 -11.20
CA PRO A 41 -21.22 -3.95 -10.49
C PRO A 41 -20.91 -4.17 -9.00
N GLY A 42 -21.87 -3.81 -8.13
CA GLY A 42 -21.72 -3.94 -6.68
C GLY A 42 -20.66 -3.02 -6.04
N GLY A 43 -20.16 -2.02 -6.78
CA GLY A 43 -19.11 -1.12 -6.32
C GLY A 43 -17.74 -1.81 -6.20
N ALA A 44 -17.51 -2.89 -6.95
CA ALA A 44 -16.26 -3.65 -6.91
C ALA A 44 -15.03 -2.78 -7.20
N PHE A 45 -13.93 -2.99 -6.49
CA PHE A 45 -12.69 -2.27 -6.74
C PHE A 45 -12.17 -2.60 -8.15
N GLN A 46 -12.02 -1.56 -8.98
CA GLN A 46 -11.54 -1.71 -10.36
C GLN A 46 -10.01 -1.75 -10.37
N LEU A 47 -9.45 -2.94 -10.61
CA LEU A 47 -8.03 -3.16 -10.82
C LEU A 47 -7.78 -3.38 -12.31
N HIS A 48 -7.16 -2.42 -12.99
CA HIS A 48 -6.85 -2.53 -14.41
C HIS A 48 -5.70 -3.51 -14.66
N ASP A 49 -5.63 -4.11 -15.85
CA ASP A 49 -4.65 -5.17 -16.15
C ASP A 49 -3.20 -4.75 -15.89
N TRP A 50 -2.82 -3.52 -16.25
CA TRP A 50 -1.48 -2.99 -15.97
C TRP A 50 -1.21 -2.86 -14.46
N GLN A 51 -2.22 -2.47 -13.66
CA GLN A 51 -2.11 -2.39 -12.20
C GLN A 51 -2.02 -3.78 -11.59
N GLU A 52 -2.82 -4.73 -12.10
CA GLU A 52 -2.76 -6.12 -11.68
C GLU A 52 -1.38 -6.72 -11.93
N ARG A 53 -0.80 -6.51 -13.12
CA ARG A 53 0.54 -7.01 -13.44
C ARG A 53 1.60 -6.42 -12.51
N ILE A 54 1.50 -5.14 -12.18
CA ILE A 54 2.36 -4.52 -11.17
C ILE A 54 2.19 -5.21 -9.81
N VAL A 55 0.96 -5.42 -9.33
CA VAL A 55 0.69 -6.11 -8.05
C VAL A 55 1.28 -7.52 -8.07
N ARG A 56 1.05 -8.30 -9.14
CA ARG A 56 1.63 -9.63 -9.29
C ARG A 56 3.16 -9.59 -9.24
N ARG A 57 3.79 -8.61 -9.88
CA ARG A 57 5.26 -8.48 -9.87
C ARG A 57 5.82 -8.13 -8.50
N ILE A 58 5.08 -7.40 -7.67
CA ILE A 58 5.48 -7.04 -6.31
C ILE A 58 5.36 -8.22 -5.33
N TYR A 59 4.28 -8.99 -5.46
CA TYR A 59 3.93 -10.00 -4.45
C TYR A 59 4.26 -11.44 -4.86
N GLY A 60 4.24 -11.75 -6.15
CA GLY A 60 4.42 -13.11 -6.70
C GLY A 60 5.83 -13.67 -6.55
N PRO A 61 6.87 -12.96 -7.01
CA PRO A 61 8.25 -13.41 -6.87
C PRO A 61 8.65 -13.52 -5.39
N ARG A 62 8.94 -14.75 -4.96
CA ARG A 62 9.38 -15.11 -3.60
C ARG A 62 10.57 -16.04 -3.67
N HIS A 63 11.42 -15.98 -2.65
CA HIS A 63 12.37 -17.04 -2.39
C HIS A 63 11.63 -18.34 -2.03
N ALA A 64 12.31 -19.48 -2.14
CA ALA A 64 11.72 -20.79 -1.84
C ALA A 64 11.18 -20.90 -0.39
N ASP A 65 11.73 -20.12 0.54
CA ASP A 65 11.29 -20.01 1.94
C ASP A 65 10.11 -19.02 2.15
N GLY A 66 9.57 -18.44 1.09
CA GLY A 66 8.46 -17.48 1.14
C GLY A 66 8.87 -16.03 1.39
N ARG A 67 10.16 -15.73 1.60
CA ARG A 67 10.62 -14.34 1.73
C ARG A 67 10.41 -13.56 0.43
N ARG A 68 10.12 -12.27 0.58
CA ARG A 68 9.90 -11.34 -0.54
C ARG A 68 11.19 -11.15 -1.34
N ILE A 69 11.10 -11.12 -2.67
CA ILE A 69 12.23 -10.71 -3.53
C ILE A 69 12.18 -9.20 -3.79
N VAL A 70 10.99 -8.66 -4.06
CA VAL A 70 10.81 -7.23 -4.37
C VAL A 70 10.54 -6.45 -3.09
N GLU A 71 11.57 -5.91 -2.46
CA GLU A 71 11.44 -5.19 -1.17
C GLU A 71 11.32 -3.67 -1.32
N THR A 72 11.51 -3.13 -2.53
CA THR A 72 11.35 -1.70 -2.80
C THR A 72 10.81 -1.51 -4.19
N VAL A 73 9.82 -0.61 -4.31
CA VAL A 73 9.13 -0.33 -5.55
C VAL A 73 9.05 1.17 -5.73
N PHE A 74 9.35 1.64 -6.94
CA PHE A 74 9.21 3.04 -7.32
C PHE A 74 8.32 3.15 -8.55
N TRP A 75 7.33 4.05 -8.49
CA TRP A 75 6.39 4.30 -9.57
C TRP A 75 6.40 5.77 -9.97
N MET A 76 6.42 6.02 -11.29
CA MET A 76 6.09 7.32 -11.87
C MET A 76 4.83 7.17 -12.70
N ILE A 77 3.70 7.51 -12.09
CA ILE A 77 2.38 7.36 -12.71
C ILE A 77 1.75 8.76 -12.87
N PRO A 78 1.28 9.13 -14.08
CA PRO A 78 0.69 10.45 -14.29
C PRO A 78 -0.65 10.62 -13.56
N ARG A 79 -1.07 11.87 -13.36
CA ARG A 79 -2.35 12.22 -12.73
C ARG A 79 -3.53 11.57 -13.49
N GLY A 80 -4.60 11.26 -12.76
CA GLY A 80 -5.82 10.63 -13.32
C GLY A 80 -5.81 9.10 -13.38
N ASN A 81 -4.68 8.44 -13.10
CA ASN A 81 -4.54 6.98 -13.20
C ASN A 81 -4.91 6.20 -11.92
N ARG A 82 -5.75 6.79 -11.05
CA ARG A 82 -6.22 6.17 -9.79
C ARG A 82 -5.10 5.64 -8.88
N LYS A 83 -3.94 6.31 -8.89
CA LYS A 83 -2.76 5.91 -8.09
C LYS A 83 -3.06 5.86 -6.59
N THR A 84 -3.85 6.81 -6.09
CA THR A 84 -4.23 6.91 -4.68
C THR A 84 -5.14 5.75 -4.26
N SER A 85 -6.10 5.35 -5.10
CA SER A 85 -6.96 4.18 -4.82
C SER A 85 -6.15 2.89 -4.79
N LEU A 86 -5.19 2.71 -5.72
CA LEU A 86 -4.27 1.58 -5.71
C LEU A 86 -3.39 1.58 -4.46
N ALA A 87 -2.84 2.74 -4.10
CA ALA A 87 -2.04 2.93 -2.88
C ALA A 87 -2.82 2.56 -1.61
N ALA A 88 -4.06 3.03 -1.50
CA ALA A 88 -4.95 2.68 -0.39
C ALA A 88 -5.25 1.17 -0.32
N ALA A 89 -5.50 0.54 -1.47
CA ALA A 89 -5.75 -0.91 -1.53
C ALA A 89 -4.50 -1.73 -1.12
N LEU A 90 -3.30 -1.29 -1.52
CA LEU A 90 -2.04 -1.89 -1.07
C LEU A 90 -1.81 -1.69 0.44
N ALA A 91 -2.08 -0.51 0.98
CA ALA A 91 -2.00 -0.29 2.42
C ALA A 91 -2.97 -1.22 3.18
N LEU A 92 -4.19 -1.42 2.66
CA LEU A 92 -5.16 -2.36 3.23
C LEU A 92 -4.75 -3.83 3.07
N LEU A 93 -4.05 -4.20 2.00
CA LEU A 93 -3.48 -5.54 1.80
C LEU A 93 -2.54 -5.92 2.96
N HIS A 94 -1.76 -4.95 3.45
CA HIS A 94 -0.87 -5.10 4.60
C HIS A 94 -1.53 -4.84 5.95
N THR A 95 -2.70 -4.20 5.98
CA THR A 95 -3.40 -3.90 7.25
C THR A 95 -4.37 -5.01 7.64
N ILE A 96 -5.24 -5.41 6.70
CA ILE A 96 -6.32 -6.38 6.92
C ILE A 96 -6.19 -7.61 5.99
N GLY A 97 -5.43 -7.49 4.92
CA GLY A 97 -5.26 -8.51 3.89
C GLY A 97 -4.25 -9.61 4.24
N PRO A 98 -3.92 -10.46 3.27
CA PRO A 98 -2.99 -11.58 3.45
C PRO A 98 -1.54 -11.18 3.76
N GLU A 99 -1.11 -9.95 3.46
CA GLU A 99 0.28 -9.51 3.69
C GLU A 99 0.50 -8.92 5.09
N LYS A 100 -0.54 -8.89 5.93
CA LYS A 100 -0.44 -8.32 7.28
C LYS A 100 0.53 -9.10 8.17
N VAL A 101 1.27 -8.36 8.97
CA VAL A 101 2.14 -8.88 10.03
C VAL A 101 1.48 -8.57 11.37
N PRO A 102 1.35 -9.54 12.31
CA PRO A 102 0.81 -9.27 13.64
C PRO A 102 1.54 -8.13 14.36
N ALA A 103 0.80 -7.24 15.01
CA ALA A 103 1.28 -5.99 15.60
C ALA A 103 2.03 -5.07 14.60
N GLY A 104 1.86 -5.31 13.30
CA GLY A 104 2.58 -4.64 12.24
C GLY A 104 2.15 -3.19 12.07
N GLN A 105 3.12 -2.35 11.67
CA GLN A 105 2.88 -0.95 11.37
C GLN A 105 2.90 -0.73 9.86
N VAL A 106 1.78 -0.24 9.34
CA VAL A 106 1.61 0.16 7.94
C VAL A 106 1.63 1.68 7.91
N ILE A 107 2.53 2.27 7.13
CA ILE A 107 2.73 3.71 7.09
C ILE A 107 2.33 4.24 5.71
N PHE A 108 1.47 5.24 5.70
CA PHE A 108 1.20 6.07 4.54
C PHE A 108 1.86 7.43 4.76
N ALA A 109 2.93 7.70 4.04
CA ALA A 109 3.69 8.94 4.13
C ALA A 109 3.42 9.84 2.92
N ALA A 110 3.28 11.14 3.15
CA ALA A 110 3.13 12.14 2.09
C ALA A 110 3.91 13.43 2.42
N SER A 111 3.89 14.39 1.49
CA SER A 111 4.60 15.67 1.60
C SER A 111 4.12 16.55 2.76
N ASP A 112 2.85 16.47 3.08
CA ASP A 112 2.19 17.28 4.09
C ASP A 112 0.99 16.53 4.69
N ARG A 113 0.44 17.08 5.77
CA ARG A 113 -0.66 16.46 6.51
C ARG A 113 -1.95 16.36 5.70
N GLU A 114 -2.19 17.26 4.76
CA GLU A 114 -3.38 17.24 3.92
C GLU A 114 -3.32 16.06 2.94
N GLN A 115 -2.20 15.93 2.22
CA GLN A 115 -1.95 14.81 1.30
C GLN A 115 -1.96 13.46 2.03
N ALA A 116 -1.33 13.38 3.20
CA ALA A 116 -1.39 12.18 4.03
C ALA A 116 -2.83 11.83 4.43
N GLY A 117 -3.65 12.86 4.69
CA GLY A 117 -5.07 12.75 4.97
C GLY A 117 -5.89 12.21 3.80
N LEU A 118 -5.53 12.53 2.54
CA LEU A 118 -6.22 12.01 1.36
C LEU A 118 -6.01 10.50 1.20
N GLY A 119 -4.78 10.02 1.29
CA GLY A 119 -4.47 8.58 1.23
C GLY A 119 -5.18 7.78 2.33
N PHE A 120 -5.18 8.32 3.55
CA PHE A 120 -5.94 7.74 4.67
C PHE A 120 -7.44 7.70 4.41
N LYS A 121 -8.01 8.81 3.95
CA LYS A 121 -9.45 8.93 3.67
C LYS A 121 -9.85 7.92 2.61
N GLU A 122 -9.03 7.73 1.59
CA GLU A 122 -9.27 6.72 0.56
C GLU A 122 -9.34 5.30 1.13
N ALA A 123 -8.38 4.91 1.98
CA ALA A 123 -8.40 3.59 2.65
C ALA A 123 -9.61 3.44 3.59
N ALA A 124 -9.93 4.48 4.37
CA ALA A 124 -11.08 4.48 5.25
C ALA A 124 -12.40 4.36 4.48
N ASN A 125 -12.49 5.00 3.31
CA ASN A 125 -13.66 4.92 2.44
C ASN A 125 -13.84 3.52 1.86
N ILE A 126 -12.78 2.83 1.44
CA ILE A 126 -12.83 1.42 1.02
C ILE A 126 -13.37 0.53 2.16
N ILE A 127 -12.88 0.72 3.39
CA ILE A 127 -13.39 -0.04 4.55
C ILE A 127 -14.88 0.21 4.78
N ARG A 128 -15.33 1.47 4.67
CA ARG A 128 -16.73 1.86 4.90
C ARG A 128 -17.71 1.24 3.89
N MET A 129 -17.21 0.70 2.77
CA MET A 129 -18.03 0.00 1.78
C MET A 129 -18.39 -1.44 2.19
N ASP A 130 -17.81 -1.99 3.26
CA ASP A 130 -18.10 -3.34 3.73
C ASP A 130 -18.32 -3.38 5.25
N ARG A 131 -19.53 -3.77 5.67
CA ARG A 131 -19.92 -3.89 7.08
C ARG A 131 -19.01 -4.82 7.88
N ARG A 132 -18.46 -5.86 7.24
CA ARG A 132 -17.52 -6.80 7.88
C ARG A 132 -16.20 -6.11 8.19
N LEU A 133 -15.72 -5.25 7.29
CA LEU A 133 -14.48 -4.49 7.49
C LEU A 133 -14.67 -3.39 8.55
N ILE A 134 -15.84 -2.72 8.55
CA ILE A 134 -16.19 -1.78 9.64
C ILE A 134 -16.16 -2.48 11.00
N ALA A 135 -16.79 -3.66 11.11
CA ALA A 135 -16.79 -4.42 12.36
C ALA A 135 -15.37 -4.86 12.78
N ALA A 136 -14.55 -5.28 11.82
CA ALA A 136 -13.20 -5.77 12.05
C ALA A 136 -12.17 -4.66 12.37
N THR A 137 -12.47 -3.40 12.06
CA THR A 137 -11.52 -2.29 12.18
C THR A 137 -12.00 -1.19 13.12
N ARG A 138 -11.09 -0.32 13.53
CA ARG A 138 -11.41 0.94 14.20
C ARG A 138 -10.70 2.07 13.47
N ILE A 139 -11.48 3.04 12.99
CA ILE A 139 -11.00 4.21 12.27
C ILE A 139 -10.91 5.36 13.27
N TYR A 140 -9.74 5.99 13.36
CA TYR A 140 -9.48 7.18 14.14
C TYR A 140 -9.16 8.31 13.17
N ASP A 141 -10.11 9.23 12.96
CA ASP A 141 -10.01 10.28 11.95
C ASP A 141 -10.19 11.70 12.50
N ALA A 142 -10.18 11.86 13.83
CA ALA A 142 -10.31 13.15 14.50
C ALA A 142 -9.24 14.15 14.03
N HIS A 143 -9.67 15.39 13.79
CA HIS A 143 -8.89 16.45 13.16
C HIS A 143 -7.53 16.70 13.85
N ASN A 144 -7.50 16.68 15.18
CA ASN A 144 -6.32 17.00 15.99
C ASN A 144 -5.52 15.76 16.44
N SER A 145 -5.71 14.61 15.80
CA SER A 145 -5.01 13.36 16.13
C SER A 145 -4.35 12.75 14.91
N VAL A 146 -3.37 11.87 15.14
CA VAL A 146 -2.81 11.03 14.08
C VAL A 146 -3.93 10.16 13.51
N LYS A 147 -4.17 10.28 12.22
CA LYS A 147 -5.17 9.47 11.52
C LYS A 147 -4.67 8.03 11.43
N LYS A 148 -5.46 7.09 11.96
CA LYS A 148 -5.07 5.67 11.97
C LYS A 148 -6.25 4.71 11.80
N ILE A 149 -6.01 3.57 11.17
CA ILE A 149 -6.95 2.46 11.04
C ILE A 149 -6.32 1.26 11.74
N VAL A 150 -7.03 0.67 12.69
CA VAL A 150 -6.55 -0.49 13.46
C VAL A 150 -7.37 -1.72 13.10
N TYR A 151 -6.71 -2.80 12.68
CA TYR A 151 -7.30 -4.12 12.56
C TYR A 151 -7.27 -4.83 13.92
N LYS A 152 -8.45 -5.03 14.50
CA LYS A 152 -8.58 -5.42 15.92
C LYS A 152 -7.98 -6.78 16.25
N LYS A 153 -8.10 -7.76 15.35
CA LYS A 153 -7.74 -9.17 15.65
C LYS A 153 -6.24 -9.37 15.89
N GLN A 154 -5.39 -8.57 15.25
CA GLN A 154 -3.94 -8.74 15.25
C GLN A 154 -3.19 -7.45 15.57
N ASP A 155 -3.90 -6.41 16.00
CA ASP A 155 -3.36 -5.09 16.33
C ASP A 155 -2.48 -4.48 15.23
N VAL A 156 -2.87 -4.68 13.97
CA VAL A 156 -2.17 -4.10 12.81
C VAL A 156 -2.70 -2.69 12.58
N ALA A 157 -1.80 -1.71 12.45
CA ALA A 157 -2.19 -0.31 12.35
C ALA A 157 -1.67 0.36 11.07
N LEU A 158 -2.58 0.88 10.26
CA LEU A 158 -2.29 1.87 9.23
C LEU A 158 -2.27 3.26 9.83
N GLN A 159 -1.20 4.01 9.65
CA GLN A 159 -1.06 5.39 10.11
C GLN A 159 -0.66 6.32 8.96
N ALA A 160 -1.30 7.49 8.90
CA ALA A 160 -0.90 8.56 8.00
C ALA A 160 0.11 9.49 8.69
N ILE A 161 1.21 9.77 8.01
CA ILE A 161 2.26 10.66 8.48
C ILE A 161 2.67 11.63 7.37
N SER A 162 3.22 12.78 7.75
CA SER A 162 3.67 13.81 6.81
C SER A 162 5.16 14.12 7.02
N SER A 163 5.83 14.55 5.95
CA SER A 163 7.26 14.91 6.00
C SER A 163 7.54 16.26 6.66
N ASP A 164 6.54 17.13 6.77
CA ASP A 164 6.58 18.40 7.51
C ASP A 164 6.40 18.26 9.04
N GLY A 165 6.13 17.04 9.54
CA GLY A 165 5.87 16.74 10.94
C GLY A 165 7.11 16.38 11.77
N ALA A 166 6.90 16.14 13.07
CA ALA A 166 7.97 15.74 14.01
C ALA A 166 8.67 14.43 13.60
N SER A 167 9.94 14.30 14.00
CA SER A 167 10.81 13.17 13.69
C SER A 167 10.15 11.80 13.97
N GLN A 168 10.25 10.90 12.99
CA GLN A 168 9.66 9.56 13.02
C GLN A 168 10.68 8.47 13.39
N HIS A 169 11.76 8.81 14.09
CA HIS A 169 12.72 7.83 14.58
C HIS A 169 12.03 6.87 15.58
N GLY A 170 12.28 5.56 15.42
CA GLY A 170 11.80 4.53 16.35
C GLY A 170 10.63 3.67 15.87
N LYS A 171 10.04 3.95 14.69
CA LYS A 171 9.04 3.06 14.09
C LYS A 171 9.70 1.82 13.47
N THR A 172 9.00 0.69 13.56
CA THR A 172 9.36 -0.60 12.93
C THR A 172 8.26 -0.99 11.94
N PRO A 173 8.19 -0.29 10.78
CA PRO A 173 7.18 -0.56 9.78
C PRO A 173 7.33 -1.97 9.20
N ALA A 174 6.18 -2.58 8.90
CA ALA A 174 6.06 -3.76 8.05
C ALA A 174 5.83 -3.35 6.58
N PHE A 175 5.18 -2.22 6.36
CA PHE A 175 4.91 -1.66 5.04
C PHE A 175 4.99 -0.13 5.04
N ILE A 176 5.61 0.45 4.03
CA ILE A 176 5.65 1.90 3.83
C ILE A 176 5.19 2.23 2.41
N LEU A 177 4.15 3.07 2.32
CA LEU A 177 3.78 3.72 1.08
C LEU A 177 4.15 5.20 1.16
N VAL A 178 4.89 5.67 0.17
CA VAL A 178 5.30 7.06 0.04
C VAL A 178 4.60 7.66 -1.17
N ASP A 179 3.71 8.61 -0.95
CA ASP A 179 3.04 9.34 -2.03
C ASP A 179 3.79 10.64 -2.37
N GLU A 180 3.81 10.92 -3.67
CA GLU A 180 4.38 12.13 -4.27
C GLU A 180 5.81 12.47 -3.79
N ILE A 181 6.70 11.49 -3.63
CA ILE A 181 8.08 11.70 -3.13
C ILE A 181 8.86 12.79 -3.88
N HIS A 182 8.54 13.02 -5.15
CA HIS A 182 9.15 14.04 -6.00
C HIS A 182 8.85 15.49 -5.57
N VAL A 183 7.81 15.73 -4.77
CA VAL A 183 7.49 17.07 -4.24
C VAL A 183 8.06 17.32 -2.84
N TRP A 184 8.68 16.32 -2.22
CA TRP A 184 9.21 16.44 -0.87
C TRP A 184 10.41 17.38 -0.86
N LYS A 185 10.44 18.32 0.10
CA LYS A 185 11.51 19.34 0.19
C LYS A 185 12.81 18.80 0.79
N GLY A 186 12.75 17.69 1.51
CA GLY A 186 13.86 17.09 2.23
C GLY A 186 13.80 15.56 2.20
N ARG A 187 14.87 14.92 2.70
CA ARG A 187 15.04 13.45 2.66
C ARG A 187 14.90 12.79 4.03
N GLU A 188 14.76 13.58 5.09
CA GLU A 188 14.83 13.15 6.48
C GLU A 188 13.77 12.10 6.80
N LEU A 189 12.51 12.34 6.40
CA LEU A 189 11.45 11.36 6.62
C LEU A 189 11.68 10.08 5.81
N TRP A 190 12.13 10.20 4.55
CA TRP A 190 12.41 9.03 3.71
C TRP A 190 13.53 8.17 4.34
N GLU A 191 14.60 8.78 4.82
CA GLU A 191 15.72 8.09 5.45
C GLU A 191 15.33 7.47 6.79
N ALA A 192 14.53 8.17 7.61
CA ALA A 192 13.98 7.63 8.85
C ALA A 192 13.07 6.40 8.59
N LEU A 193 12.23 6.46 7.55
CA LEU A 193 11.35 5.36 7.15
C LEU A 193 12.14 4.17 6.61
N LYS A 194 13.09 4.43 5.70
CA LYS A 194 13.91 3.38 5.08
C LYS A 194 14.80 2.67 6.11
N SER A 195 15.38 3.39 7.05
CA SER A 195 16.17 2.79 8.15
C SER A 195 15.30 1.95 9.11
N GLY A 196 14.00 2.25 9.22
CA GLY A 196 13.05 1.46 9.99
C GLY A 196 12.73 0.08 9.37
N LEU A 197 12.72 -0.03 8.03
CA LEU A 197 12.40 -1.28 7.31
C LEU A 197 13.40 -2.40 7.63
N VAL A 198 14.69 -2.07 7.79
CA VAL A 198 15.76 -3.05 8.03
C VAL A 198 15.55 -3.86 9.32
N LYS A 199 14.69 -3.38 10.23
CA LYS A 199 14.43 -4.02 11.53
C LYS A 199 13.39 -5.13 11.48
N THR A 200 12.61 -5.22 10.40
CA THR A 200 11.50 -6.17 10.27
C THR A 200 11.73 -7.06 9.05
N PRO A 201 11.73 -8.40 9.18
CA PRO A 201 11.81 -9.28 8.03
C PRO A 201 10.60 -9.15 7.10
N GLY A 202 10.82 -9.22 5.78
CA GLY A 202 9.73 -9.31 4.79
C GLY A 202 8.98 -8.00 4.51
N THR A 203 9.59 -6.86 4.84
CA THR A 203 9.04 -5.54 4.62
C THR A 203 8.87 -5.17 3.16
N LEU A 204 8.06 -4.15 2.89
CA LEU A 204 7.88 -3.53 1.58
C LEU A 204 7.71 -2.01 1.68
#